data_AF-A0A924QTP1-F1
#
_entry.id   AF-A0A924QTP1-F1
#
_cell.length_a   1.000
_cell.length_b   1.000
_cell.length_c   1.000
_cell.angle_alpha   90.00
_cell.angle_beta   90.00
_cell.angle_gamma   90.00
#
_symmetry.space_group_name_H-M   'P 1'
#
loop_
_entity.id
_entity.type
_entity.pdbx_description
1 polymer ?
#
loop_
_entity_poly.entity_id
_entity_poly.type
_entity_poly.pdbx_seq_one_letter_code
_entity_poly.pdbx_strand_id
1 'polypeptide(L)'
;MRLRYLFILMMLIVLVFCSENSEPITANNKLIRNVIKDSTTNANYQEGKTLFVANCDACHRLHGTDQMFFNNLNERWKEKKTLYDFIRNPQEVIKKDAYAKAMYEEYNHVSMTAFAWMTDKQIELTLHYIAMELSSKK
;
A
#
# COMPACT_ATOMS: atom_id res chain seq x y z
N MET A 1 26.45 34.48 -44.65
CA MET A 1 26.55 33.03 -44.37
C MET A 1 27.08 32.69 -42.97
N ARG A 2 27.93 33.51 -42.32
CA ARG A 2 28.54 33.19 -41.00
C ARG A 2 27.62 33.27 -39.77
N LEU A 3 26.48 33.96 -39.84
CA LEU A 3 25.54 34.12 -38.70
C LEU A 3 24.62 32.91 -38.51
N ARG A 4 24.34 32.14 -39.58
CA ARG A 4 23.50 30.92 -39.52
C ARG A 4 24.24 29.76 -38.83
N TYR A 5 25.56 29.67 -38.99
CA TYR A 5 26.38 28.67 -38.29
C TYR A 5 26.55 28.98 -36.80
N LEU A 6 26.50 30.25 -36.39
CA LEU A 6 26.58 30.65 -34.98
C LEU A 6 25.33 30.18 -34.20
N PHE A 7 24.15 30.25 -34.81
CA PHE A 7 22.90 29.73 -34.23
C PHE A 7 22.86 28.20 -34.17
N ILE A 8 23.40 27.51 -35.19
CA ILE A 8 23.47 26.04 -35.21
C ILE A 8 24.49 25.52 -34.18
N LEU A 9 25.61 26.23 -33.96
CA LEU A 9 26.60 25.89 -32.95
C LEU A 9 26.08 26.11 -31.53
N MET A 10 25.27 27.15 -31.29
CA MET A 10 24.61 27.38 -29.99
C MET A 10 23.53 26.33 -29.67
N MET A 11 22.79 25.83 -30.67
CA MET A 11 21.79 24.76 -30.45
C MET A 11 22.43 23.40 -30.11
N LEU A 12 23.62 23.11 -30.63
CA LEU A 12 24.35 21.87 -30.31
C LEU A 12 24.92 21.87 -28.89
N ILE A 13 25.26 23.04 -28.35
CA ILE A 13 25.78 23.18 -26.97
C ILE A 13 24.66 22.95 -25.93
N VAL A 14 23.41 23.32 -26.23
CA VAL A 14 22.26 23.12 -25.32
C VAL A 14 21.90 21.63 -25.17
N LEU A 15 22.15 20.80 -26.18
CA LEU A 15 21.92 19.35 -26.11
C LEU A 15 22.96 18.61 -25.22
N VAL A 16 24.14 19.19 -25.00
CA VAL A 16 25.20 18.59 -24.17
C VAL A 16 25.02 18.95 -22.68
N PHE A 17 24.31 20.03 -22.36
CA PHE A 17 24.07 20.47 -20.97
C PHE A 17 22.85 19.82 -20.29
N CYS A 18 22.12 18.93 -20.97
CA CYS A 18 20.96 18.25 -20.38
C CYS A 18 21.29 16.92 -19.70
N SER A 19 22.58 16.57 -19.55
CA SER A 19 23.04 15.46 -18.71
C SER A 19 23.65 16.01 -17.43
N GLU A 20 22.84 16.67 -16.61
CA GLU A 20 23.18 16.83 -15.19
C GLU A 20 23.04 15.44 -14.56
N ASN A 21 24.17 14.76 -14.51
CA ASN A 21 24.33 13.53 -13.75
C ASN A 21 24.16 13.93 -12.27
N SER A 22 22.92 13.92 -11.77
CA SER A 22 22.70 13.84 -10.34
C SER A 22 23.28 12.51 -9.88
N GLU A 23 24.50 12.54 -9.34
CA GLU A 23 25.08 11.35 -8.74
C GLU A 23 24.12 10.83 -7.67
N PRO A 24 23.76 9.53 -7.68
CA PRO A 24 22.96 8.96 -6.62
C PRO A 24 23.78 9.07 -5.33
N ILE A 25 23.30 9.88 -4.39
CA ILE A 25 23.82 9.97 -3.03
C ILE A 25 23.87 8.55 -2.48
N THR A 26 25.07 7.99 -2.36
CA THR A 26 25.27 6.62 -1.88
C THR A 26 24.78 6.53 -0.44
N ALA A 27 23.67 5.81 -0.26
CA ALA A 27 22.90 5.72 0.98
C ALA A 27 23.58 4.84 2.04
N ASN A 28 24.77 5.25 2.49
CA ASN A 28 25.55 4.50 3.48
C ASN A 28 25.44 5.12 4.88
N ASN A 29 24.88 6.32 5.00
CA ASN A 29 24.69 6.97 6.29
C ASN A 29 23.42 6.44 6.99
N LYS A 30 23.58 5.87 8.19
CA LYS A 30 22.51 5.40 9.08
C LYS A 30 21.42 6.46 9.29
N LEU A 31 21.78 7.75 9.37
CA LEU A 31 20.84 8.85 9.52
C LEU A 31 19.95 9.02 8.29
N ILE A 32 20.53 9.02 7.09
CA ILE A 32 19.79 9.12 5.82
C ILE A 32 18.87 7.90 5.67
N ARG A 33 19.34 6.69 6.02
CA ARG A 33 18.51 5.48 6.00
C ARG A 33 17.31 5.60 6.94
N ASN A 34 17.49 6.14 8.14
CA ASN A 34 16.41 6.31 9.10
C ASN A 34 15.41 7.38 8.65
N VAL A 35 15.87 8.49 8.08
CA VAL A 35 15.00 9.55 7.53
C VAL A 35 14.18 9.03 6.34
N ILE A 36 14.80 8.29 5.42
CA ILE A 36 14.09 7.67 4.29
C ILE A 36 13.10 6.62 4.80
N LYS A 37 13.49 5.80 5.77
CA LYS A 37 12.59 4.79 6.38
C LYS A 37 11.40 5.44 7.06
N ASP A 38 11.61 6.50 7.84
CA ASP A 38 10.56 7.22 8.56
C ASP A 38 9.62 7.93 7.57
N SER A 39 10.17 8.67 6.61
CA SER A 39 9.41 9.30 5.52
C SER A 39 8.60 8.28 4.71
N THR A 40 9.20 7.15 4.34
CA THR A 40 8.50 6.07 3.62
C THR A 40 7.42 5.42 4.48
N THR A 41 7.67 5.23 5.79
CA THR A 41 6.67 4.66 6.71
C THR A 41 5.49 5.61 6.89
N ASN A 42 5.76 6.91 7.01
CA ASN A 42 4.73 7.94 7.08
C ASN A 42 3.90 7.98 5.77
N ALA A 43 4.56 8.03 4.61
CA ALA A 43 3.90 8.00 3.31
C ALA A 43 3.01 6.75 3.14
N ASN A 44 3.54 5.56 3.45
CA ASN A 44 2.79 4.31 3.40
C ASN A 44 1.58 4.32 4.35
N TYR A 45 1.74 4.88 5.55
CA TYR A 45 0.64 5.02 6.51
C TYR A 45 -0.47 5.94 5.98
N GLN A 46 -0.13 7.10 5.39
CA GLN A 46 -1.14 8.02 4.84
C GLN A 46 -1.86 7.44 3.61
N GLU A 47 -1.13 6.75 2.73
CA GLU A 47 -1.72 6.09 1.56
C GLU A 47 -2.65 4.95 2.00
N GLY A 48 -2.21 4.12 2.94
CA GLY A 48 -3.02 3.06 3.55
C GLY A 48 -4.28 3.61 4.23
N LYS A 49 -4.16 4.71 4.97
CA LYS A 49 -5.29 5.41 5.58
C LYS A 49 -6.30 5.88 4.53
N THR A 50 -5.83 6.48 3.45
CA THR A 50 -6.68 6.97 2.36
C THR A 50 -7.44 5.82 1.71
N LEU A 51 -6.76 4.71 1.42
CA LEU A 51 -7.39 3.50 0.87
C LEU A 51 -8.43 2.91 1.82
N PHE A 52 -8.12 2.83 3.12
CA PHE A 52 -9.05 2.30 4.13
C PHE A 52 -10.30 3.18 4.26
N VAL A 53 -10.14 4.50 4.40
CA VAL A 53 -11.27 5.42 4.55
C VAL A 53 -12.18 5.38 3.33
N ALA A 54 -11.61 5.31 2.12
CA ALA A 54 -12.39 5.30 0.89
C ALA A 54 -13.14 3.97 0.65
N ASN A 55 -12.61 2.84 1.11
CA ASN A 55 -13.08 1.52 0.66
C ASN A 55 -13.55 0.60 1.78
N CYS A 56 -13.13 0.81 3.02
CA CYS A 56 -13.33 -0.14 4.13
C CYS A 56 -14.12 0.47 5.28
N ASP A 57 -13.93 1.76 5.58
CA ASP A 57 -14.52 2.42 6.76
C ASP A 57 -16.05 2.52 6.71
N ALA A 58 -16.69 2.26 5.56
CA ALA A 58 -18.15 2.17 5.51
C ALA A 58 -18.71 1.01 6.39
N CYS A 59 -17.95 -0.08 6.51
CA CYS A 59 -18.39 -1.29 7.22
C CYS A 59 -17.43 -1.74 8.33
N HIS A 60 -16.18 -1.28 8.31
CA HIS A 60 -15.16 -1.70 9.25
C HIS A 60 -14.66 -0.54 10.09
N ARG A 61 -14.85 -0.61 11.42
CA ARG A 61 -14.26 0.35 12.36
C ARG A 61 -12.99 -0.22 12.98
N LEU A 62 -11.97 0.61 13.07
CA LEU A 62 -10.72 0.26 13.77
C LEU A 62 -10.81 0.46 15.28
N HIS A 63 -11.92 1.03 15.76
CA HIS A 63 -12.17 1.34 17.16
C HIS A 63 -13.59 0.93 17.55
N GLY A 64 -13.76 0.49 18.80
CA GLY A 64 -15.04 0.01 19.32
C GLY A 64 -15.19 -1.51 19.18
N THR A 65 -16.42 -2.00 19.29
CA THR A 65 -16.76 -3.43 19.26
C THR A 65 -16.38 -4.10 17.95
N ASP A 66 -16.36 -3.35 16.86
CA ASP A 66 -16.11 -3.87 15.51
C ASP A 66 -14.60 -4.12 15.25
N GLN A 67 -13.72 -3.73 16.18
CA GLN A 67 -12.29 -4.04 16.09
C GLN A 67 -12.00 -5.54 16.02
N MET A 68 -12.93 -6.38 16.53
CA MET A 68 -12.81 -7.84 16.54
C MET A 68 -12.54 -8.47 15.17
N PHE A 69 -12.98 -7.83 14.07
CA PHE A 69 -12.71 -8.33 12.72
C PHE A 69 -11.21 -8.36 12.37
N PHE A 70 -10.41 -7.47 12.98
CA PHE A 70 -8.99 -7.31 12.66
C PHE A 70 -8.04 -7.87 13.71
N ASN A 71 -8.58 -8.46 14.77
CA ASN A 71 -7.76 -9.06 15.81
C ASN A 71 -7.01 -10.27 15.22
N ASN A 72 -5.70 -10.29 15.48
CA ASN A 72 -4.80 -11.38 15.12
C ASN A 72 -4.85 -11.78 13.63
N LEU A 73 -4.98 -10.80 12.72
CA LEU A 73 -5.03 -11.04 11.26
C LEU A 73 -3.93 -12.02 10.77
N ASN A 74 -2.70 -11.83 11.24
CA ASN A 74 -1.55 -12.67 10.85
C ASN A 74 -1.60 -14.09 11.42
N GLU A 75 -2.33 -14.31 12.52
CA GLU A 75 -2.48 -15.64 13.14
C GLU A 75 -3.69 -16.38 12.53
N ARG A 76 -4.74 -15.64 12.20
CA ARG A 76 -5.98 -16.18 11.62
C ARG A 76 -5.82 -16.56 10.15
N TRP A 77 -5.13 -15.71 9.37
CA TRP A 77 -4.83 -15.98 7.96
C TRP A 77 -3.45 -16.60 7.82
N LYS A 78 -3.42 -17.93 7.62
CA LYS A 78 -2.17 -18.71 7.49
C LYS A 78 -1.26 -18.20 6.37
N GLU A 79 -1.85 -17.73 5.27
CA GLU A 79 -1.13 -17.22 4.12
C GLU A 79 -1.63 -15.83 3.74
N LYS A 80 -0.70 -14.88 3.59
CA LYS A 80 -1.01 -13.53 3.10
C LYS A 80 -1.73 -13.56 1.76
N LYS A 81 -1.35 -14.50 0.89
CA LYS A 81 -1.96 -14.65 -0.44
C LYS A 81 -3.46 -14.94 -0.33
N THR A 82 -3.88 -15.84 0.57
CA THR A 82 -5.30 -16.17 0.75
C THR A 82 -6.10 -14.98 1.26
N LEU A 83 -5.53 -14.17 2.16
CA LEU A 83 -6.15 -12.91 2.61
C LEU A 83 -6.30 -11.92 1.44
N TYR A 84 -5.30 -11.81 0.58
CA TYR A 84 -5.35 -10.89 -0.57
C TYR A 84 -6.39 -11.36 -1.59
N ASP A 85 -6.46 -12.67 -1.84
CA ASP A 85 -7.50 -13.28 -2.66
C ASP A 85 -8.90 -13.03 -2.05
N PHE A 86 -9.03 -13.06 -0.71
CA PHE A 86 -10.30 -12.80 -0.02
C PHE A 86 -10.74 -11.34 -0.16
N ILE A 87 -9.83 -10.37 -0.03
CA ILE A 87 -10.15 -8.95 -0.24
C ILE A 87 -10.61 -8.70 -1.69
N ARG A 88 -10.03 -9.41 -2.67
CA ARG A 88 -10.42 -9.27 -4.08
C ARG A 88 -11.72 -9.97 -4.42
N ASN A 89 -11.94 -11.16 -3.86
CA ASN A 89 -13.11 -11.97 -4.15
C ASN A 89 -13.46 -12.88 -2.96
N PRO A 90 -14.18 -12.35 -1.96
CA PRO A 90 -14.43 -13.09 -0.72
C PRO A 90 -15.29 -14.33 -0.99
N GLN A 91 -16.26 -14.24 -1.91
CA GLN A 91 -17.18 -15.34 -2.24
C GLN A 91 -16.45 -16.55 -2.85
N GLU A 92 -15.45 -16.33 -3.69
CA GLU A 92 -14.65 -17.44 -4.23
C GLU A 92 -13.73 -18.07 -3.18
N VAL A 93 -13.20 -17.28 -2.24
CA VAL A 93 -12.39 -17.82 -1.14
C VAL A 93 -13.25 -18.61 -0.15
N ILE A 94 -14.44 -18.12 0.21
CA ILE A 94 -15.41 -18.80 1.09
C ILE A 94 -15.77 -20.21 0.57
N LYS A 95 -15.84 -20.41 -0.75
CA LYS A 95 -16.13 -21.72 -1.34
C LYS A 95 -15.01 -22.74 -1.19
N LYS A 96 -13.74 -22.29 -1.18
CA LYS A 96 -12.55 -23.15 -1.25
C LYS A 96 -11.78 -23.26 0.06
N ASP A 97 -11.88 -22.27 0.93
CA ASP A 97 -11.11 -22.17 2.16
C ASP A 97 -12.00 -22.42 3.39
N ALA A 98 -11.67 -23.45 4.16
CA ALA A 98 -12.46 -23.85 5.32
C ALA A 98 -12.50 -22.79 6.43
N TYR A 99 -11.42 -22.02 6.59
CA TYR A 99 -11.38 -20.94 7.58
C TYR A 99 -12.27 -19.77 7.13
N ALA A 100 -12.19 -19.36 5.86
CA ALA A 100 -13.05 -18.32 5.31
C ALA A 100 -14.54 -18.70 5.39
N LYS A 101 -14.87 -19.97 5.15
CA LYS A 101 -16.23 -20.48 5.29
C LYS A 101 -16.74 -20.40 6.74
N ALA A 102 -15.97 -20.92 7.69
CA ALA A 102 -16.35 -20.89 9.11
C ALA A 102 -16.51 -19.45 9.62
N MET A 103 -15.61 -18.56 9.21
CA MET A 103 -15.68 -17.13 9.53
C MET A 103 -16.95 -16.48 8.96
N TYR A 104 -17.33 -16.81 7.72
CA TYR A 104 -18.55 -16.29 7.10
C TYR A 104 -19.82 -16.74 7.84
N GLU A 105 -19.84 -17.99 8.32
CA GLU A 105 -20.92 -18.52 9.16
C GLU A 105 -20.97 -17.84 10.54
N GLU A 106 -19.81 -17.65 11.19
CA GLU A 106 -19.67 -16.97 12.50
C GLU A 106 -20.21 -15.54 12.47
N TYR A 107 -19.99 -14.82 11.37
CA TYR A 107 -20.46 -13.44 11.18
C TYR A 107 -21.80 -13.35 10.43
N ASN A 108 -22.69 -14.34 10.62
CA ASN A 108 -24.06 -14.34 10.11
C ASN A 108 -24.20 -14.12 8.60
N HIS A 109 -23.24 -14.62 7.81
CA HIS A 109 -23.23 -14.49 6.35
C HIS A 109 -23.25 -13.03 5.86
N VAL A 110 -22.69 -12.09 6.63
CA VAL A 110 -22.51 -10.70 6.18
C VAL A 110 -21.54 -10.68 5.00
N SER A 111 -22.00 -10.16 3.87
CA SER A 111 -21.20 -10.13 2.63
C SER A 111 -20.21 -8.96 2.62
N MET A 112 -18.94 -9.25 2.40
CA MET A 112 -17.90 -8.24 2.14
C MET A 112 -17.87 -7.89 0.65
N THR A 113 -17.75 -6.60 0.33
CA THR A 113 -17.56 -6.13 -1.05
C THR A 113 -16.27 -6.69 -1.65
N ALA A 114 -16.33 -7.09 -2.93
CA ALA A 114 -15.18 -7.56 -3.69
C ALA A 114 -14.36 -6.37 -4.23
N PHE A 115 -13.06 -6.32 -3.91
CA PHE A 115 -12.13 -5.30 -4.40
C PHE A 115 -11.18 -5.84 -5.46
N ALA A 116 -11.73 -6.44 -6.52
CA ALA A 116 -10.96 -7.12 -7.57
C ALA A 116 -9.91 -6.23 -8.26
N TRP A 117 -10.10 -4.91 -8.23
CA TRP A 117 -9.20 -3.91 -8.82
C TRP A 117 -7.98 -3.58 -7.93
N MET A 118 -8.00 -3.90 -6.63
CA MET A 118 -6.91 -3.55 -5.72
C MET A 118 -5.65 -4.37 -6.02
N THR A 119 -4.55 -3.67 -6.21
CA THR A 119 -3.21 -4.27 -6.37
C THR A 119 -2.68 -4.82 -5.06
N ASP A 120 -1.70 -5.73 -5.11
CA ASP A 120 -1.06 -6.27 -3.89
C ASP A 120 -0.47 -5.16 -3.02
N LYS A 121 0.09 -4.12 -3.66
CA LYS A 121 0.66 -2.97 -2.97
C LYS A 121 -0.41 -2.17 -2.23
N GLN A 122 -1.54 -1.88 -2.86
CA GLN A 122 -2.65 -1.17 -2.21
C GLN A 122 -3.23 -1.96 -1.04
N ILE A 123 -3.38 -3.28 -1.19
CA ILE A 123 -3.81 -4.16 -0.10
C ILE A 123 -2.79 -4.12 1.04
N GLU A 124 -1.50 -4.24 0.73
CA GLU A 124 -0.44 -4.20 1.74
C GLU A 124 -0.43 -2.87 2.51
N LEU A 125 -0.55 -1.74 1.81
CA LEU A 125 -0.61 -0.41 2.43
C LEU A 125 -1.84 -0.28 3.33
N THR A 126 -2.99 -0.78 2.90
CA THR A 126 -4.23 -0.79 3.69
C THR A 126 -4.04 -1.62 4.97
N LEU A 127 -3.52 -2.84 4.85
CA LEU A 127 -3.24 -3.71 5.99
C LEU A 127 -2.16 -3.14 6.92
N HIS A 128 -1.16 -2.45 6.36
CA HIS A 128 -0.14 -1.75 7.13
C HIS A 128 -0.75 -0.65 8.00
N TYR A 129 -1.62 0.19 7.42
CA TYR A 129 -2.36 1.21 8.16
C TYR A 129 -3.19 0.59 9.30
N ILE A 130 -3.97 -0.46 9.01
CA ILE A 130 -4.76 -1.19 10.01
C ILE A 130 -3.85 -1.68 11.15
N ALA A 131 -2.74 -2.35 10.83
CA ALA A 131 -1.84 -2.89 11.83
C ALA A 131 -1.21 -1.80 12.72
N MET A 132 -0.81 -0.68 12.11
CA MET A 132 -0.28 0.48 12.83
C MET A 132 -1.31 1.10 13.77
N GLU A 133 -2.54 1.28 13.31
CA GLU A 133 -3.62 1.90 14.08
C GLU A 133 -4.07 1.02 15.27
N LEU A 134 -4.05 -0.31 15.10
CA LEU A 134 -4.36 -1.24 16.18
C LEU A 134 -3.22 -1.37 17.20
N SER A 135 -1.97 -1.18 16.76
CA SER A 135 -0.78 -1.32 17.62
C SER A 135 -0.47 -0.05 18.42
N SER A 136 -0.86 1.13 17.94
CA SER A 136 -0.56 2.42 18.57
C SER A 136 -1.40 2.71 19.83
N LYS A 137 -2.45 1.93 20.08
CA LYS A 137 -3.40 2.12 21.19
C LYS A 137 -3.34 1.06 22.29
N LYS A 138 -2.22 0.32 22.40
CA LYS A 138 -1.93 -0.51 23.58
C LYS A 138 -1.42 0.32 24.74
#